data_AF-A0A9P6CF64-F1
#
_entry.id   AF-A0A9P6CF64-F1
#
_cell.length_a   1.000
_cell.length_b   1.000
_cell.length_c   1.000
_cell.angle_alpha   90.00
_cell.angle_beta   90.00
_cell.angle_gamma   90.00
#
_symmetry.space_group_name_H-M   'P 1'
#
loop_
_entity.id
_entity.type
_entity.pdbx_description
1 polymer ?
#
loop_
_entity_poly.entity_id
_entity_poly.type
_entity_poly.pdbx_seq_one_letter_code
_entity_poly.pdbx_strand_id
1 'polypeptide(L)'
;MNAERTQVLGLEESLSLVQDTLKGRRFDGVFGFSQGAAFAAVIAALLERPQLYPSFLVDGQPLHPPLKFCVAVSGFKVRDPLCDSIFAQPFSTPTLHVIGKTDIIVTEERSRLLVEASSDGRVEEHDGGHFVPSKGHWRKFLRDYMRDNLADIPSPGLLASSAPASGAATPIPGGSGGGPALMMKL
;
A
#
# COMPACT_ATOMS: atom_id res chain seq x y z
N MET A 1 -16.51 -10.26 20.73
CA MET A 1 -15.43 -9.54 21.44
C MET A 1 -14.11 -10.07 20.87
N ASN A 2 -13.39 -9.28 20.08
CA ASN A 2 -12.14 -9.66 19.41
C ASN A 2 -10.94 -9.42 20.34
N ALA A 3 -10.90 -10.15 21.47
CA ALA A 3 -9.98 -9.89 22.58
C ALA A 3 -8.50 -10.01 22.18
N GLU A 4 -8.21 -10.89 21.22
CA GLU A 4 -6.86 -11.11 20.69
C GLU A 4 -6.50 -10.20 19.52
N ARG A 5 -7.44 -9.34 19.09
CA ARG A 5 -7.33 -8.49 17.88
C ARG A 5 -6.97 -9.30 16.62
N THR A 6 -7.50 -10.51 16.53
CA THR A 6 -7.29 -11.46 15.43
C THR A 6 -8.39 -11.41 14.38
N GLN A 7 -9.44 -10.60 14.55
CA GLN A 7 -10.46 -10.37 13.52
C GLN A 7 -10.37 -8.96 12.94
N VAL A 8 -10.45 -8.84 11.61
CA VAL A 8 -10.51 -7.54 10.95
C VAL A 8 -11.97 -7.15 10.71
N LEU A 9 -12.40 -6.05 11.34
CA LEU A 9 -13.73 -5.50 11.10
C LEU A 9 -13.82 -4.95 9.66
N GLY A 10 -14.89 -5.29 8.94
CA GLY A 10 -15.14 -4.77 7.60
C GLY A 10 -14.45 -5.54 6.45
N LEU A 11 -13.79 -6.67 6.74
CA LEU A 11 -13.02 -7.42 5.74
C LEU A 11 -13.94 -8.02 4.67
N GLU A 12 -15.02 -8.67 5.08
CA GLU A 12 -16.00 -9.28 4.19
C GLU A 12 -16.69 -8.24 3.30
N GLU A 13 -17.07 -7.09 3.86
CA GLU A 13 -17.66 -5.97 3.11
C GLU A 13 -16.67 -5.41 2.09
N SER A 14 -15.39 -5.28 2.46
CA SER A 14 -14.33 -4.83 1.55
C SER A 14 -14.09 -5.83 0.43
N LEU A 15 -14.08 -7.13 0.74
CA LEU A 15 -13.97 -8.21 -0.25
C LEU A 15 -15.14 -8.21 -1.23
N SER A 16 -16.37 -8.05 -0.74
CA SER A 16 -17.58 -7.95 -1.58
C SER A 16 -17.50 -6.76 -2.54
N LEU A 17 -17.04 -5.60 -2.07
CA LEU A 17 -16.91 -4.41 -2.91
C LEU A 17 -15.88 -4.61 -4.04
N VAL A 18 -14.73 -5.21 -3.72
CA VAL A 18 -13.71 -5.52 -4.73
C VAL A 18 -14.21 -6.58 -5.70
N GLN A 19 -14.88 -7.62 -5.21
CA GLN A 19 -15.49 -8.65 -6.05
C GLN A 19 -16.42 -8.03 -7.10
N ASP A 20 -17.33 -7.14 -6.70
CA ASP A 20 -18.23 -6.48 -7.64
C ASP A 20 -17.50 -5.60 -8.66
N THR A 21 -16.41 -4.95 -8.24
CA THR A 21 -15.54 -4.18 -9.13
C THR A 21 -14.81 -5.06 -10.16
N LEU A 22 -14.32 -6.24 -9.73
CA LEU A 22 -13.59 -7.19 -10.59
C LEU A 22 -14.49 -7.91 -11.60
N LYS A 23 -15.79 -8.05 -11.33
CA LYS A 23 -16.79 -8.57 -12.30
C LYS A 23 -16.88 -7.70 -13.55
N GLY A 24 -16.87 -6.39 -13.38
CA GLY A 24 -17.12 -5.43 -14.45
C GLY A 24 -15.90 -5.06 -15.30
N ARG A 25 -14.68 -5.36 -14.83
CA ARG A 25 -13.46 -4.87 -15.47
C ARG A 25 -12.24 -5.74 -15.17
N ARG A 26 -11.32 -5.78 -16.13
CA ARG A 26 -9.98 -6.35 -15.95
C ARG A 26 -9.00 -5.28 -15.46
N PHE A 27 -8.18 -5.65 -14.49
CA PHE A 27 -7.15 -4.82 -13.88
C PHE A 27 -5.80 -5.52 -13.99
N ASP A 28 -4.79 -4.79 -14.45
CA ASP A 28 -3.43 -5.34 -14.54
C ASP A 28 -2.74 -5.38 -13.18
N GLY A 29 -3.13 -4.54 -12.22
CA GLY A 29 -2.50 -4.49 -10.92
C GLY A 29 -3.30 -3.73 -9.88
N VAL A 30 -2.82 -3.75 -8.65
CA VAL A 30 -3.40 -3.09 -7.49
C VAL A 30 -2.36 -2.20 -6.80
N PHE A 31 -2.79 -1.04 -6.31
CA PHE A 31 -1.96 -0.12 -5.53
C PHE A 31 -2.67 0.18 -4.22
N GLY A 32 -1.96 0.07 -3.11
CA GLY A 32 -2.48 0.38 -1.79
C GLY A 32 -1.49 1.15 -0.92
N PHE A 33 -2.05 1.87 0.06
CA PHE A 33 -1.31 2.54 1.13
C PHE A 33 -1.84 2.09 2.50
N SER A 34 -0.96 1.82 3.45
CA SER A 34 -1.31 1.45 4.84
C SER A 34 -2.25 0.22 4.87
N GLN A 35 -3.45 0.35 5.45
CA GLN A 35 -4.46 -0.71 5.40
C GLN A 35 -4.84 -1.10 3.97
N GLY A 36 -4.86 -0.14 3.03
CA GLY A 36 -5.09 -0.42 1.62
C GLY A 36 -3.98 -1.26 0.99
N ALA A 37 -2.72 -1.11 1.44
CA ALA A 37 -1.60 -1.93 0.99
C ALA A 37 -1.69 -3.36 1.54
N ALA A 38 -2.09 -3.49 2.81
CA ALA A 38 -2.36 -4.79 3.43
C ALA A 38 -3.47 -5.53 2.68
N PHE A 39 -4.57 -4.84 2.36
CA PHE A 39 -5.69 -5.41 1.62
C PHE A 39 -5.35 -5.69 0.15
N ALA A 40 -4.56 -4.83 -0.51
CA ALA A 40 -4.07 -5.06 -1.87
C ALA A 40 -3.30 -6.39 -1.99
N ALA A 41 -2.46 -6.71 -1.01
CA ALA A 41 -1.76 -7.99 -0.96
C ALA A 41 -2.71 -9.18 -0.73
N VAL A 42 -3.75 -9.02 0.09
CA VAL A 42 -4.82 -10.04 0.26
C VAL A 42 -5.49 -10.32 -1.08
N ILE A 43 -5.85 -9.27 -1.85
CA ILE A 43 -6.46 -9.43 -3.17
C ILE A 43 -5.51 -10.10 -4.16
N ALA A 44 -4.23 -9.69 -4.20
CA ALA A 44 -3.24 -10.31 -5.08
C ALA A 44 -3.09 -11.81 -4.79
N ALA A 45 -2.90 -12.18 -3.51
CA ALA A 45 -2.79 -13.56 -3.08
C ALA A 45 -4.07 -14.38 -3.33
N LEU A 46 -5.25 -13.78 -3.13
CA LEU A 46 -6.53 -14.43 -3.34
C LEU A 46 -6.82 -14.70 -4.83
N LEU A 47 -6.43 -13.80 -5.72
CA LEU A 47 -6.63 -13.99 -7.17
C LEU A 47 -5.72 -15.07 -7.78
N GLU A 48 -4.62 -15.42 -7.12
CA GLU A 48 -3.83 -16.62 -7.46
C GLU A 48 -4.51 -17.92 -7.01
N ARG A 49 -5.30 -17.87 -5.94
CA ARG A 49 -5.91 -19.03 -5.28
C ARG A 49 -7.38 -18.77 -4.92
N PRO A 50 -8.26 -18.49 -5.89
CA PRO A 50 -9.65 -18.09 -5.65
C PRO A 50 -10.49 -19.15 -4.94
N GLN A 51 -10.08 -20.43 -4.99
CA GLN A 51 -10.71 -21.53 -4.25
C GLN A 51 -10.70 -21.34 -2.72
N LEU A 52 -9.81 -20.50 -2.19
CA LEU A 52 -9.77 -20.19 -0.75
C LEU A 52 -10.94 -19.31 -0.29
N TYR A 53 -11.63 -18.66 -1.22
CA TYR A 53 -12.79 -17.82 -0.92
C TYR A 53 -13.84 -17.97 -2.04
N PRO A 54 -14.78 -18.93 -1.92
CA PRO A 54 -15.67 -19.34 -3.03
C PRO A 54 -16.44 -18.23 -3.74
N SER A 55 -16.68 -17.08 -3.11
CA SER A 55 -17.31 -15.92 -3.76
C SER A 55 -16.44 -15.31 -4.87
N PHE A 56 -15.13 -15.58 -4.90
CA PHE A 56 -14.24 -15.18 -6.00
C PHE A 56 -14.29 -16.15 -7.19
N LEU A 57 -15.22 -17.11 -7.19
CA LEU A 57 -15.53 -17.98 -8.31
C LEU A 57 -16.91 -17.65 -8.89
N VAL A 58 -17.01 -17.67 -10.22
CA VAL A 58 -18.28 -17.58 -10.97
C VAL A 58 -18.35 -18.82 -11.87
N ASP A 59 -19.36 -19.65 -11.68
CA ASP A 59 -19.51 -20.94 -12.37
C ASP A 59 -18.25 -21.83 -12.28
N GLY A 60 -17.60 -21.81 -11.11
CA GLY A 60 -16.37 -22.57 -10.85
C GLY A 60 -15.10 -21.98 -11.50
N GLN A 61 -15.19 -20.84 -12.18
CA GLN A 61 -14.05 -20.14 -12.78
C GLN A 61 -13.63 -18.94 -11.95
N PRO A 62 -12.33 -18.59 -11.90
CA PRO A 62 -11.86 -17.36 -11.27
C PRO A 62 -12.57 -16.13 -11.81
N LEU A 63 -13.04 -15.29 -10.91
CA LEU A 63 -13.68 -14.02 -11.24
C LEU A 63 -12.77 -13.10 -12.09
N HIS A 64 -11.48 -13.14 -11.80
CA HIS A 64 -10.44 -12.34 -12.43
C HIS A 64 -9.14 -13.17 -12.47
N PRO A 65 -8.30 -13.05 -13.52
CA PRO A 65 -6.99 -13.69 -13.52
C PRO A 65 -6.08 -13.14 -12.40
N PRO A 66 -4.94 -13.78 -12.08
CA PRO A 66 -3.93 -13.16 -11.22
C PRO A 66 -3.53 -11.78 -11.72
N LEU A 67 -3.21 -10.87 -10.79
CA LEU A 67 -2.70 -9.55 -11.12
C LEU A 67 -1.28 -9.66 -11.68
N LYS A 68 -0.89 -8.75 -12.56
CA LYS A 68 0.48 -8.64 -13.07
C LYS A 68 1.42 -7.96 -12.09
N PHE A 69 0.88 -7.13 -11.18
CA PHE A 69 1.66 -6.52 -10.10
C PHE A 69 0.80 -6.07 -8.92
N CYS A 70 1.45 -5.91 -7.77
CA CYS A 70 0.93 -5.25 -6.58
C CYS A 70 1.91 -4.16 -6.13
N VAL A 71 1.40 -3.00 -5.69
CA VAL A 71 2.20 -1.97 -5.03
C VAL A 71 1.66 -1.75 -3.62
N ALA A 72 2.48 -2.06 -2.63
CA ALA A 72 2.16 -1.99 -1.22
C ALA A 72 3.04 -0.93 -0.54
N VAL A 73 2.48 0.26 -0.31
CA VAL A 73 3.18 1.35 0.40
C VAL A 73 2.79 1.36 1.87
N SER A 74 3.77 1.28 2.78
CA SER A 74 3.54 1.10 4.23
C SER A 74 2.55 -0.04 4.54
N GLY A 75 2.63 -1.15 3.79
CA GLY A 75 1.76 -2.31 3.97
C GLY A 75 2.22 -3.23 5.09
N PHE A 76 1.30 -4.06 5.61
CA PHE A 76 1.59 -5.06 6.63
C PHE A 76 0.78 -6.34 6.37
N LYS A 77 1.25 -7.48 6.90
CA LYS A 77 0.50 -8.73 6.82
C LYS A 77 -0.73 -8.65 7.70
N VAL A 78 -1.91 -8.81 7.10
CA VAL A 78 -3.18 -8.83 7.82
C VAL A 78 -3.23 -10.06 8.73
N ARG A 79 -3.63 -9.87 9.98
CA ARG A 79 -3.87 -10.95 10.95
C ARG A 79 -5.37 -11.17 11.06
N ASP A 80 -5.84 -12.21 10.41
CA ASP A 80 -7.24 -12.64 10.37
C ASP A 80 -7.28 -14.12 9.96
N PRO A 81 -8.15 -15.00 10.52
CA PRO A 81 -8.19 -16.41 10.14
C PRO A 81 -8.31 -16.66 8.63
N LEU A 82 -9.05 -15.82 7.91
CA LEU A 82 -9.15 -15.89 6.46
C LEU A 82 -7.82 -15.49 5.81
N CYS A 83 -7.24 -14.36 6.24
CA CYS A 83 -5.96 -13.87 5.73
C CYS A 83 -4.80 -14.81 6.06
N ASP A 84 -4.81 -15.47 7.21
CA ASP A 84 -3.83 -16.46 7.62
C ASP A 84 -3.88 -17.68 6.69
N SER A 85 -5.09 -18.09 6.28
CA SER A 85 -5.30 -19.13 5.27
C SER A 85 -4.82 -18.69 3.88
N ILE A 86 -5.10 -17.44 3.49
CA ILE A 86 -4.62 -16.85 2.24
C ILE A 86 -3.08 -16.79 2.24
N PHE A 87 -2.45 -16.31 3.31
CA PHE A 87 -0.99 -16.20 3.42
C PHE A 87 -0.31 -17.45 4.00
N ALA A 88 -0.99 -18.61 4.04
CA ALA A 88 -0.40 -19.88 4.47
C ALA A 88 0.75 -20.31 3.54
N GLN A 89 0.71 -19.87 2.29
CA GLN A 89 1.79 -19.97 1.32
C GLN A 89 2.09 -18.57 0.78
N PRO A 90 3.37 -18.25 0.48
CA PRO A 90 3.70 -17.01 -0.19
C PRO A 90 2.99 -16.91 -1.55
N PHE A 91 2.57 -15.71 -1.91
CA PHE A 91 1.98 -15.44 -3.23
C PHE A 91 3.06 -14.98 -4.22
N SER A 92 2.82 -15.14 -5.52
CA SER A 92 3.83 -14.96 -6.57
C SER A 92 3.63 -13.73 -7.45
N THR A 93 2.55 -12.98 -7.26
CA THR A 93 2.32 -11.69 -7.93
C THR A 93 3.51 -10.76 -7.65
N PRO A 94 4.18 -10.22 -8.69
CA PRO A 94 5.27 -9.26 -8.51
C PRO A 94 4.82 -8.09 -7.63
N THR A 95 5.48 -7.92 -6.48
CA THR A 95 5.03 -6.95 -5.48
C THR A 95 6.13 -5.95 -5.13
N LEU A 96 5.84 -4.67 -5.34
CA LEU A 96 6.67 -3.58 -4.86
C LEU A 96 6.23 -3.19 -3.45
N HIS A 97 7.11 -3.41 -2.47
CA HIS A 97 6.95 -2.96 -1.10
C HIS A 97 7.72 -1.65 -0.91
N VAL A 98 7.00 -0.57 -0.58
CA VAL A 98 7.61 0.72 -0.27
C VAL A 98 7.54 0.96 1.23
N ILE A 99 8.69 1.08 1.90
CA ILE A 99 8.81 1.17 3.36
C ILE A 99 9.38 2.54 3.76
N GLY A 100 8.73 3.21 4.70
CA GLY A 100 9.26 4.43 5.32
C GLY A 100 10.18 4.09 6.48
N LYS A 101 11.45 4.53 6.43
CA LYS A 101 12.45 4.24 7.49
C LYS A 101 12.10 4.84 8.85
N THR A 102 11.24 5.86 8.89
CA THR A 102 10.79 6.50 10.13
C THR A 102 9.30 6.30 10.37
N ASP A 103 8.70 5.27 9.76
CA ASP A 103 7.27 4.95 9.93
C ASP A 103 7.02 4.32 11.30
N ILE A 104 6.31 5.06 12.16
CA ILE A 104 5.95 4.60 13.51
C ILE A 104 4.55 3.97 13.57
N ILE A 105 3.77 4.05 12.47
CA ILE A 105 2.40 3.51 12.41
C ILE A 105 2.46 2.07 11.90
N VAL A 106 3.17 1.87 10.79
CA VAL A 106 3.51 0.56 10.25
C VAL A 106 5.01 0.45 10.25
N THR A 107 5.55 -0.07 11.35
CA THR A 107 7.00 -0.21 11.51
C THR A 107 7.59 -1.11 10.43
N GLU A 108 8.90 -1.00 10.24
CA GLU A 108 9.62 -1.83 9.29
C GLU A 108 9.38 -3.31 9.57
N GLU A 109 9.41 -3.76 10.83
CA GLU A 109 9.21 -5.16 11.20
C GLU A 109 7.82 -5.65 10.75
N ARG A 110 6.78 -4.81 10.90
CA ARG A 110 5.43 -5.15 10.44
C ARG A 110 5.35 -5.22 8.92
N SER A 111 6.09 -4.38 8.22
CA SER A 111 6.18 -4.39 6.75
C SER A 111 6.91 -5.62 6.25
N ARG A 112 8.01 -6.01 6.90
CA ARG A 112 8.82 -7.19 6.56
C ARG A 112 8.02 -8.49 6.63
N LEU A 113 7.09 -8.62 7.58
CA LEU A 113 6.16 -9.76 7.61
C LEU A 113 5.30 -9.89 6.33
N LEU A 114 4.99 -8.77 5.66
CA LEU A 114 4.30 -8.81 4.38
C LEU A 114 5.25 -9.12 3.23
N VAL A 115 6.49 -8.59 3.27
CA VAL A 115 7.54 -8.91 2.30
C VAL A 115 7.80 -10.42 2.28
N GLU A 116 7.91 -11.06 3.43
CA GLU A 116 8.10 -12.51 3.57
C GLU A 116 6.92 -13.33 3.01
N ALA A 117 5.72 -12.75 2.95
CA ALA A 117 4.56 -13.38 2.34
C ALA A 117 4.53 -13.26 0.81
N SER A 118 5.44 -12.49 0.20
CA SER A 118 5.57 -12.33 -1.25
C SER A 118 6.83 -13.06 -1.75
N SER A 119 6.66 -14.04 -2.63
CA SER A 119 7.79 -14.78 -3.23
C SER A 119 8.52 -13.98 -4.32
N ASP A 120 7.85 -13.03 -4.96
CA ASP A 120 8.43 -12.10 -5.94
C ASP A 120 8.29 -10.65 -5.44
N GLY A 121 8.99 -10.36 -4.33
CA GLY A 121 8.96 -9.06 -3.66
C GLY A 121 10.17 -8.18 -3.99
N ARG A 122 9.93 -6.96 -4.49
CA ARG A 122 10.91 -5.87 -4.56
C ARG A 122 10.69 -4.91 -3.40
N VAL A 123 11.74 -4.57 -2.66
CA VAL A 123 11.68 -3.62 -1.54
C VAL A 123 12.35 -2.31 -1.92
N GLU A 124 11.68 -1.20 -1.68
CA GLU A 124 12.23 0.15 -1.81
C GLU A 124 11.95 0.97 -0.56
N GLU A 125 12.94 1.74 -0.11
CA GLU A 125 12.85 2.49 1.13
C GLU A 125 12.94 3.99 0.89
N HIS A 126 12.19 4.78 1.67
CA HIS A 126 12.34 6.22 1.73
C HIS A 126 12.63 6.70 3.15
N ASP A 127 13.33 7.83 3.27
CA ASP A 127 13.77 8.37 4.57
C ASP A 127 12.64 9.06 5.38
N GLY A 128 11.38 8.77 5.07
CA GLY A 128 10.20 9.40 5.68
C GLY A 128 9.39 8.43 6.55
N GLY A 129 8.30 8.95 7.12
CA GLY A 129 7.35 8.20 7.93
C GLY A 129 6.19 7.61 7.12
N HIS A 130 4.98 7.67 7.67
CA HIS A 130 3.80 7.01 7.12
C HIS A 130 3.13 7.80 5.99
N PHE A 131 3.69 7.77 4.77
CA PHE A 131 3.11 8.43 3.60
C PHE A 131 3.55 7.79 2.28
N VAL A 132 2.82 8.08 1.19
CA VAL A 132 3.24 7.68 -0.16
C VAL A 132 4.30 8.66 -0.70
N PRO A 133 5.54 8.21 -1.00
CA PRO A 133 6.57 9.11 -1.46
C PRO A 133 6.23 9.69 -2.83
N SER A 134 6.20 11.03 -2.92
CA SER A 134 5.63 11.75 -4.05
C SER A 134 6.62 12.65 -4.79
N LYS A 135 7.90 12.65 -4.42
CA LYS A 135 8.95 13.42 -5.11
C LYS A 135 9.09 12.95 -6.57
N GLY A 136 9.62 13.82 -7.44
CA GLY A 136 9.68 13.56 -8.89
C GLY A 136 10.31 12.22 -9.27
N HIS A 137 11.42 11.83 -8.63
CA HIS A 137 12.07 10.54 -8.86
C HIS A 137 11.20 9.35 -8.43
N TRP A 138 10.46 9.46 -7.31
CA TRP A 138 9.51 8.43 -6.87
C TRP A 138 8.34 8.29 -7.82
N ARG A 139 7.75 9.39 -8.30
CA ARG A 139 6.66 9.32 -9.28
C ARG A 139 7.13 8.70 -10.60
N LYS A 140 8.34 9.03 -11.05
CA LYS A 140 8.97 8.42 -12.23
C LYS A 140 9.15 6.92 -12.03
N PHE A 141 9.75 6.53 -10.93
CA PHE A 141 9.96 5.13 -10.56
C PHE A 141 8.66 4.32 -10.51
N LEU A 142 7.66 4.79 -9.76
CA LEU A 142 6.37 4.10 -9.62
C LEU A 142 5.65 3.94 -10.96
N ARG A 143 5.64 4.97 -11.81
CA ARG A 143 5.08 4.89 -13.15
C ARG A 143 5.80 3.84 -14.00
N ASP A 144 7.13 3.85 -13.97
CA ASP A 144 7.94 2.94 -14.77
C ASP A 144 7.73 1.48 -14.29
N TYR A 145 7.66 1.25 -12.97
CA TYR A 145 7.33 -0.07 -12.38
C TYR A 145 5.94 -0.56 -12.77
N MET A 146 4.90 0.28 -12.65
CA MET A 146 3.54 -0.13 -13.03
C MET A 146 3.39 -0.37 -14.54
N ARG A 147 4.27 0.20 -15.37
CA ARG A 147 4.26 -0.01 -16.82
C ARG A 147 4.96 -1.31 -17.21
N ASP A 148 6.09 -1.61 -16.57
CA ASP A 148 6.90 -2.80 -16.84
C ASP A 148 7.65 -3.23 -15.58
N ASN A 149 7.00 -4.03 -14.73
CA ASN A 149 7.55 -4.44 -13.44
C ASN A 149 8.70 -5.45 -13.53
N LEU A 150 8.96 -6.00 -14.73
CA LEU A 150 10.03 -6.95 -15.00
C LEU A 150 11.29 -6.27 -15.55
N ALA A 151 11.19 -5.00 -15.95
CA ALA A 151 12.33 -4.24 -16.42
C ALA A 151 13.31 -3.92 -15.28
N ASP A 152 14.58 -3.76 -15.65
CA ASP A 152 15.62 -3.26 -14.75
C ASP A 152 15.43 -1.75 -14.49
N ILE A 153 14.55 -1.43 -13.55
CA ILE A 153 14.21 -0.06 -13.15
C ILE A 153 15.11 0.33 -11.97
N PRO A 154 15.92 1.41 -12.06
CA PRO A 154 16.76 1.85 -10.96
C PRO A 154 15.97 2.27 -9.72
N SER A 155 16.49 1.96 -8.54
CA SER A 155 15.88 2.36 -7.28
C SER A 155 15.76 3.89 -7.16
N PRO A 156 14.63 4.42 -6.68
CA PRO A 156 14.38 5.86 -6.56
C PRO A 156 15.35 6.56 -5.60
N GLY A 157 15.87 5.85 -4.59
CA GLY A 157 16.89 6.37 -3.67
C GLY A 157 18.22 6.73 -4.34
N LEU A 158 18.62 5.99 -5.38
CA LEU A 158 19.83 6.29 -6.17
C LEU A 158 19.66 7.52 -7.06
N LEU A 159 18.43 7.84 -7.45
CA LEU A 159 18.10 9.01 -8.28
C LEU A 159 18.03 10.32 -7.46
N ALA A 160 17.99 10.23 -6.13
CA ALA A 160 17.96 11.41 -5.25
C ALA A 160 19.32 12.13 -5.16
N SER A 161 20.44 11.42 -5.37
CA SER A 161 21.80 11.97 -5.27
C SER A 161 22.24 12.82 -6.49
N SER A 162 21.43 12.86 -7.55
CA SER A 162 21.77 13.54 -8.82
C SER A 162 20.93 14.79 -9.12
N ALA A 163 19.99 15.18 -8.24
CA ALA A 163 19.12 16.34 -8.45
C ALA A 163 19.42 17.46 -7.44
N PRO A 164 19.56 18.73 -7.87
CA PRO A 164 19.64 19.84 -6.93
C PRO A 164 18.31 19.96 -6.17
N ALA A 165 18.41 20.19 -4.86
CA ALA A 165 17.25 20.35 -3.99
C ALA A 165 16.46 21.61 -4.38
N SER A 166 15.37 21.44 -5.12
CA SER A 166 14.36 22.48 -5.31
C SER A 166 13.03 21.98 -4.80
N GLY A 167 12.69 22.44 -3.60
CA GLY A 167 11.41 22.22 -2.95
C GLY A 167 11.31 23.21 -1.80
N ALA A 168 10.95 24.45 -2.10
CA ALA A 168 10.59 25.44 -1.11
C ALA A 168 9.41 24.89 -0.30
N ALA A 169 9.59 24.74 1.01
CA ALA A 169 8.48 24.62 1.93
C ALA A 169 7.74 25.96 1.93
N THR A 170 6.44 25.95 1.62
CA THR A 170 5.59 27.12 1.76
C THR A 170 5.60 27.55 3.24
N PRO A 171 6.06 28.77 3.59
CA PRO A 171 5.97 29.24 4.95
C PRO A 171 4.50 29.55 5.28
N ILE A 172 4.07 29.18 6.50
CA ILE A 172 2.84 29.72 7.08
C ILE A 172 3.11 31.20 7.39
N PRO A 173 2.31 32.17 6.91
CA PRO A 173 2.52 33.57 7.27
C PRO A 173 2.17 33.75 8.75
N GLY A 174 3.18 34.10 9.55
CA GLY A 174 2.98 34.60 10.91
C GLY A 174 2.24 35.94 10.87
N GLY A 175 1.07 35.99 11.49
CA GLY A 175 0.35 37.24 11.70
C GLY A 175 1.01 38.04 12.82
N SER A 176 1.76 39.09 12.46
CA SER A 176 2.12 40.18 13.37
C SER A 176 1.20 41.37 13.08
N GLY A 177 0.28 41.64 14.00
CA GLY A 177 -0.59 42.81 13.98
C GLY A 177 -0.72 43.38 15.39
N GLY A 178 0.23 44.24 15.76
CA GLY A 178 0.10 45.09 16.94
C GLY A 178 -0.80 46.29 16.65
N GLY A 179 -1.83 46.47 17.47
CA GLY A 179 -2.70 47.65 17.55
C GLY A 179 -3.45 47.64 18.88
N PRO A 180 -3.67 48.79 19.54
CA PRO A 180 -3.77 48.87 21.00
C PRO A 180 -5.11 48.36 21.54
N ALA A 181 -5.03 47.68 22.69
CA ALA A 181 -6.19 47.27 23.47
C ALA A 181 -6.84 48.50 24.13
N LEU A 182 -8.01 48.87 23.63
CA LEU A 182 -8.92 49.80 24.29
C LEU A 182 -9.77 49.02 25.30
N MET A 183 -9.69 49.47 26.55
CA MET A 183 -10.43 48.97 27.71
C MET A 183 -11.95 49.23 27.55
N MET A 184 -12.79 48.21 27.68
CA MET A 184 -14.18 48.40 28.12
C MET A 184 -14.67 47.21 28.94
N LYS A 185 -15.01 47.55 30.20
CA LYS A 185 -15.76 46.72 31.15
C LYS A 185 -17.16 46.44 30.61
N LEU A 186 -17.61 45.20 30.76
CA LEU A 186 -18.85 44.79 31.42
C LEU A 186 -18.74 43.30 31.77
#